data_AF-A0A7Y9KTV9-F1
#
_entry.id   AF-A0A7Y9KTV9-F1
#
_cell.length_a   1.000
_cell.length_b   1.000
_cell.length_c   1.000
_cell.angle_alpha   90.00
_cell.angle_beta   90.00
_cell.angle_gamma   90.00
#
_symmetry.space_group_name_H-M   'P 1'
#
loop_
_entity.id
_entity.type
_entity.pdbx_description
1 polymer ?
#
loop_
_entity_poly.entity_id
_entity_poly.type
_entity_poly.pdbx_seq_one_letter_code
_entity_poly.pdbx_strand_id
1 'polypeptide(L)'
;MPRHARPWERLLTLLGTVGEVDASTPGRIRVRIGRQRVEVVMTEREWEDLVRVPYGSFDGAAQHLLRALALAQADQAPYLVHHLYDLEPSQTPQSPSRLLEETDLRAARESLREHPGTPGEWRPYPPGHEKSQRRLQDPPS
;
A
#
# COMPACT_ATOMS: atom_id res chain seq x y z
N MET A 1 27.20 -8.47 -13.76
CA MET A 1 25.82 -8.46 -14.30
C MET A 1 25.06 -7.31 -13.65
N PRO A 2 24.55 -6.29 -14.37
CA PRO A 2 23.89 -5.17 -13.69
C PRO A 2 22.40 -5.49 -13.54
N ARG A 3 22.03 -6.29 -12.52
CA ARG A 3 20.71 -6.93 -12.47
C ARG A 3 19.63 -6.26 -11.62
N HIS A 4 19.86 -5.06 -11.09
CA HIS A 4 18.82 -4.28 -10.40
C HIS A 4 19.04 -2.77 -10.62
N ALA A 5 18.68 -2.24 -11.81
CA ALA A 5 18.48 -0.80 -11.94
C ALA A 5 17.34 -0.39 -11.00
N ARG A 6 17.56 0.66 -10.19
CA ARG A 6 17.02 0.75 -8.82
C ARG A 6 15.47 0.75 -8.82
N PRO A 7 14.80 -0.14 -8.06
CA PRO A 7 13.33 -0.30 -8.08
C PRO A 7 12.57 1.01 -7.83
N TRP A 8 13.14 1.92 -7.05
CA TRP A 8 12.59 3.24 -6.78
C TRP A 8 12.50 4.13 -8.02
N GLU A 9 13.55 4.19 -8.83
CA GLU A 9 13.57 5.04 -10.03
C GLU A 9 12.62 4.49 -11.11
N ARG A 10 12.52 3.16 -11.19
CA ARG A 10 11.52 2.51 -12.04
C ARG A 10 10.09 2.86 -11.59
N LEU A 11 9.85 2.92 -10.28
CA LEU A 11 8.58 3.37 -9.72
C LEU A 11 8.30 4.84 -10.10
N LEU A 12 9.26 5.75 -9.92
CA LEU A 12 9.06 7.16 -10.27
C LEU A 12 8.79 7.35 -11.77
N THR A 13 9.50 6.60 -12.62
CA THR A 13 9.28 6.60 -14.07
C THR A 13 7.87 6.11 -14.42
N LEU A 14 7.43 5.01 -13.79
CA LEU A 14 6.08 4.48 -13.97
C LEU A 14 5.01 5.49 -13.53
N LEU A 15 5.17 6.12 -12.36
CA LEU A 15 4.22 7.13 -11.89
C LEU A 15 4.18 8.35 -12.83
N GLY A 16 5.31 8.69 -13.45
CA GLY A 16 5.41 9.72 -14.48
C GLY A 16 4.57 9.45 -15.73
N THR A 17 4.23 8.19 -16.02
CA THR A 17 3.31 7.87 -17.13
C THR A 17 1.84 8.09 -16.76
N VAL A 18 1.52 8.20 -15.46
CA VAL A 18 0.17 8.39 -14.95
C VAL A 18 -0.12 9.86 -14.67
N GLY A 19 0.89 10.62 -14.26
CA GLY A 19 0.73 12.02 -13.90
C GLY A 19 2.05 12.69 -13.54
N GLU A 20 1.94 13.90 -12.97
CA GLU A 20 3.12 14.61 -12.49
C GLU A 20 3.57 14.09 -11.14
N VAL A 21 4.88 13.86 -10.99
CA VAL A 21 5.48 13.22 -9.82
C VAL A 21 6.43 14.19 -9.12
N ASP A 22 6.25 14.34 -7.82
CA ASP A 22 7.17 15.04 -6.92
C ASP A 22 7.60 14.08 -5.78
N ALA A 23 8.87 13.73 -5.76
CA ALA A 23 9.50 12.89 -4.73
C ALA A 23 10.64 13.62 -4.01
N SER A 24 10.60 14.96 -3.95
CA SER A 24 11.66 15.75 -3.29
C SER A 24 11.69 15.54 -1.77
N THR A 25 10.59 15.09 -1.18
CA THR A 25 10.45 14.86 0.26
C THR A 25 10.70 13.38 0.57
N PRO A 26 11.71 13.02 1.38
CA PRO A 26 11.94 11.63 1.76
C PRO A 26 10.71 10.98 2.40
N GLY A 27 10.39 9.77 1.95
CA GLY A 27 9.25 9.00 2.45
C GLY A 27 7.87 9.45 1.95
N ARG A 28 7.83 10.34 0.93
CA ARG A 28 6.59 10.82 0.31
C ARG A 28 6.79 10.95 -1.19
N ILE A 29 5.85 10.40 -1.96
CA ILE A 29 5.73 10.65 -3.39
C ILE A 29 4.39 11.30 -3.63
N ARG A 30 4.37 12.51 -4.19
CA ARG A 30 3.16 13.18 -4.61
C ARG A 30 2.93 12.87 -6.08
N VAL A 31 1.73 12.41 -6.40
CA VAL A 31 1.30 12.13 -7.77
C VAL A 31 0.08 12.97 -8.06
N ARG A 32 0.13 13.77 -9.13
CA ARG A 32 -1.01 14.55 -9.61
C ARG A 32 -1.59 13.91 -10.86
N ILE A 33 -2.79 13.35 -10.73
CA ILE A 33 -3.53 12.66 -11.79
C ILE A 33 -4.73 13.54 -12.16
N GLY A 34 -4.65 14.21 -13.32
CA GLY A 34 -5.62 15.22 -13.72
C GLY A 34 -5.70 16.37 -12.69
N ARG A 35 -6.88 16.56 -12.08
CA ARG A 35 -7.14 17.57 -11.03
C ARG A 35 -6.89 17.05 -9.62
N GLN A 36 -6.76 15.75 -9.42
CA GLN A 36 -6.58 15.16 -8.11
C GLN A 36 -5.10 15.01 -7.78
N ARG A 37 -4.74 15.33 -6.55
CA ARG A 37 -3.41 15.09 -5.98
C ARG A 37 -3.52 13.97 -4.95
N VAL A 38 -2.80 12.88 -5.18
CA VAL A 38 -2.67 11.78 -4.22
C VAL A 38 -1.23 11.77 -3.73
N GLU A 39 -1.04 11.77 -2.42
CA GLU A 39 0.28 11.62 -1.81
C GLU A 39 0.46 10.18 -1.34
N VAL A 40 1.37 9.46 -1.99
CA VAL A 40 1.81 8.13 -1.58
C VAL A 40 2.81 8.30 -0.43
N VAL A 41 2.45 7.85 0.76
CA VAL A 41 3.29 7.91 1.96
C VAL A 41 4.02 6.58 2.10
N MET A 42 5.25 6.55 1.57
CA MET A 42 6.09 5.36 1.48
C MET A 42 7.55 5.78 1.30
N THR A 43 8.46 5.06 1.95
CA THR A 43 9.91 5.16 1.77
C THR A 43 10.40 4.22 0.68
N GLU A 44 11.61 4.48 0.18
CA GLU A 44 12.28 3.58 -0.77
C GLU A 44 12.40 2.15 -0.24
N ARG A 45 12.74 1.99 1.04
CA ARG A 45 12.85 0.68 1.67
C ARG A 45 11.51 -0.05 1.73
N GLU A 46 10.42 0.65 2.08
CA GLU A 46 9.07 0.09 2.08
C GLU A 46 8.64 -0.35 0.67
N TRP A 47 9.01 0.40 -0.36
CA TRP A 47 8.77 -0.01 -1.75
C TRP A 47 9.56 -1.28 -2.11
N GLU A 48 10.84 -1.35 -1.75
CA GLU A 48 11.63 -2.56 -1.99
C GLU A 48 11.08 -3.77 -1.24
N ASP A 49 10.64 -3.56 -0.01
CA ASP A 49 9.99 -4.57 0.83
C ASP A 49 8.69 -5.06 0.17
N LEU A 50 7.86 -4.16 -0.36
CA LEU A 50 6.64 -4.49 -1.10
C LEU A 50 6.96 -5.26 -2.41
N VAL A 51 7.98 -4.85 -3.16
CA VAL A 51 8.41 -5.56 -4.38
C VAL A 51 8.89 -6.98 -4.07
N ARG A 52 9.65 -7.17 -2.99
CA ARG A 52 10.33 -8.44 -2.69
C ARG A 52 9.49 -9.42 -1.87
N VAL A 53 8.65 -8.93 -0.96
CA VAL A 53 7.95 -9.79 0.02
C VAL A 53 6.60 -10.24 -0.53
N PRO A 54 5.57 -9.39 -0.67
CA PRO A 54 4.26 -9.86 -1.15
C PRO A 54 4.22 -10.18 -2.64
N TYR A 55 4.96 -9.46 -3.49
CA TYR A 55 4.80 -9.60 -4.96
C TYR A 55 5.91 -10.37 -5.67
N GLY A 56 7.08 -10.51 -5.04
CA GLY A 56 8.26 -11.17 -5.61
C GLY A 56 8.77 -10.60 -6.95
N SER A 57 8.19 -9.49 -7.42
CA SER A 57 8.41 -8.90 -8.74
C SER A 57 8.01 -7.43 -8.77
N PHE A 58 8.72 -6.65 -9.58
CA PHE A 58 8.38 -5.23 -9.78
C PHE A 58 7.01 -5.09 -10.45
N ASP A 59 6.71 -5.91 -11.47
CA ASP A 59 5.49 -5.76 -12.27
C ASP A 59 4.24 -6.04 -11.43
N GLY A 60 4.27 -7.04 -10.54
CA GLY A 60 3.17 -7.31 -9.61
C GLY A 60 2.95 -6.14 -8.63
N ALA A 61 4.03 -5.65 -8.02
CA ALA A 61 3.97 -4.50 -7.12
C ALA A 61 3.48 -3.21 -7.81
N ALA A 62 3.90 -2.99 -9.06
CA ALA A 62 3.49 -1.87 -9.89
C ALA A 62 2.00 -1.92 -10.22
N GLN A 63 1.49 -3.08 -10.65
CA GLN A 63 0.07 -3.27 -10.92
C GLN A 63 -0.78 -3.02 -9.67
N HIS A 64 -0.32 -3.50 -8.51
CA HIS A 64 -0.97 -3.26 -7.24
C HIS A 64 -1.04 -1.77 -6.89
N LEU A 65 0.09 -1.06 -6.97
CA LEU A 65 0.14 0.39 -6.74
C LEU A 65 -0.81 1.16 -7.67
N LEU A 66 -0.84 0.83 -8.95
CA LEU A 66 -1.73 1.48 -9.92
C LEU A 66 -3.20 1.25 -9.58
N ARG A 67 -3.55 0.04 -9.14
CA ARG A 67 -4.89 -0.28 -8.64
C ARG A 67 -5.24 0.53 -7.40
N ALA A 68 -4.31 0.62 -6.45
CA ALA A 68 -4.48 1.39 -5.22
C ALA A 68 -4.63 2.89 -5.49
N LEU A 69 -3.90 3.45 -6.46
CA LEU A 69 -4.07 4.83 -6.93
C LEU A 69 -5.44 5.08 -7.57
N ALA A 70 -5.97 4.11 -8.32
CA ALA A 70 -7.32 4.20 -8.88
C ALA A 70 -8.40 4.16 -7.79
N LEU A 71 -8.22 3.32 -6.77
CA LEU A 71 -9.11 3.26 -5.60
C LEU A 71 -9.08 4.59 -4.81
N ALA A 72 -7.89 5.13 -4.53
CA ALA A 72 -7.76 6.42 -3.86
C ALA A 72 -8.42 7.58 -4.64
N GLN A 73 -8.40 7.52 -5.98
CA GLN A 73 -9.16 8.46 -6.81
C GLN A 73 -10.67 8.29 -6.67
N ALA A 74 -11.16 7.07 -6.73
CA ALA A 74 -12.58 6.77 -6.56
C ALA A 74 -13.10 7.22 -5.19
N ASP A 75 -12.32 7.00 -4.13
CA ASP A 75 -12.67 7.32 -2.75
C ASP A 75 -12.38 8.79 -2.38
N GLN A 76 -11.87 9.59 -3.34
CA GLN A 76 -11.39 10.96 -3.10
C GLN A 76 -10.39 11.03 -1.92
N ALA A 77 -9.63 9.97 -1.71
CA ALA A 77 -8.63 9.89 -0.66
C ALA A 77 -7.38 10.70 -1.08
N PRO A 78 -6.96 11.70 -0.29
CA PRO A 78 -5.78 12.50 -0.59
C PRO A 78 -4.46 11.74 -0.36
N TYR A 79 -4.49 10.62 0.39
CA TYR A 79 -3.29 9.85 0.71
C TYR A 79 -3.45 8.38 0.29
N LEU A 80 -2.33 7.78 -0.09
CA LEU A 80 -2.18 6.34 -0.20
C LEU A 80 -1.03 5.92 0.71
N VAL A 81 -1.32 5.15 1.75
CA VAL A 81 -0.38 4.94 2.84
C VAL A 81 0.08 3.50 2.88
N HIS A 82 1.40 3.30 2.97
CA HIS A 82 1.97 1.97 3.15
C HIS A 82 1.61 1.42 4.53
N HIS A 83 0.99 0.24 4.58
CA HIS A 83 0.61 -0.44 5.81
C HIS A 83 0.81 -1.96 5.65
N LEU A 84 1.69 -2.57 6.46
CA LEU A 84 1.95 -4.02 6.47
C LEU A 84 2.16 -4.63 5.07
N TYR A 85 2.97 -3.99 4.22
CA TYR A 85 3.23 -4.39 2.83
C TYR A 85 2.06 -4.23 1.85
N ASP A 86 1.03 -3.49 2.24
CA ASP A 86 -0.06 -3.05 1.40
C ASP A 86 -0.10 -1.51 1.26
N LEU A 87 -0.95 -1.00 0.39
CA LEU A 87 -1.17 0.41 0.10
C LEU A 87 -2.65 0.72 0.23
N GLU A 88 -3.01 1.46 1.27
CA GLU A 88 -4.40 1.73 1.63
C GLU A 88 -4.76 3.21 1.39
N PRO A 89 -5.90 3.51 0.74
CA PRO A 89 -6.43 4.86 0.69
C PRO A 89 -6.68 5.42 2.10
N SER A 90 -6.28 6.66 2.34
CA SER A 90 -6.43 7.30 3.65
C SER A 90 -6.75 8.79 3.54
N GLN A 91 -7.45 9.29 4.56
CA GLN A 91 -7.69 10.73 4.78
C GLN A 91 -6.55 11.41 5.55
N THR A 92 -5.62 10.64 6.10
CA THR A 92 -4.44 11.15 6.82
C THR A 92 -3.15 10.56 6.25
N PRO A 93 -2.02 11.28 6.32
CA PRO A 93 -0.73 10.78 5.85
C PRO A 93 -0.07 9.80 6.85
N GLN A 94 -0.78 9.36 7.88
CA GLN A 94 -0.21 8.54 8.95
C GLN A 94 -0.38 7.06 8.61
N SER A 95 0.75 6.35 8.52
CA SER A 95 0.74 4.89 8.43
C SER A 95 0.46 4.30 9.81
N PRO A 96 -0.53 3.41 9.95
CA PRO A 96 -0.71 2.66 11.20
C PRO A 96 0.54 1.83 11.54
N SER A 97 1.32 1.38 10.55
CA SER A 97 2.58 0.67 10.77
C SER A 97 3.66 1.53 11.41
N ARG A 98 3.59 2.86 11.31
CA ARG A 98 4.47 3.76 12.07
C ARG A 98 4.02 3.97 13.51
N LEU A 99 2.78 3.58 13.83
CA LEU A 99 2.21 3.63 15.18
C LEU A 99 2.32 2.28 15.89
N LEU A 100 2.51 1.18 15.15
CA LEU A 100 2.77 -0.14 15.70
C LEU A 100 4.17 -0.22 16.31
N GLU A 101 4.29 -0.88 17.46
CA GLU A 101 5.58 -1.14 18.08
C GLU A 101 6.40 -2.12 17.21
N GLU A 102 7.73 -2.04 17.30
CA GLU A 102 8.66 -2.82 16.47
C GLU A 102 8.44 -4.35 16.61
N THR A 103 7.89 -4.79 17.74
CA THR A 103 7.51 -6.18 18.03
C THR A 103 6.36 -6.66 17.15
N ASP A 104 5.32 -5.84 16.97
CA ASP A 104 4.14 -6.17 16.16
C ASP A 104 4.49 -6.22 14.68
N LEU A 105 5.38 -5.30 14.26
CA LEU A 105 5.94 -5.32 12.91
C LEU A 105 6.70 -6.62 12.67
N ARG A 106 7.55 -7.08 13.60
CA ARG A 106 8.30 -8.32 13.44
C ARG A 106 7.38 -9.54 13.29
N ALA A 107 6.36 -9.65 14.15
CA ALA A 107 5.39 -10.74 14.09
C ALA A 107 4.62 -10.76 12.76
N ALA A 108 4.20 -9.59 12.25
CA ALA A 108 3.57 -9.48 10.95
C ALA A 108 4.52 -9.88 9.80
N ARG A 109 5.80 -9.48 9.85
CA ARG A 109 6.80 -9.86 8.83
C ARG A 109 7.09 -11.36 8.83
N GLU A 110 7.17 -11.99 10.00
CA GLU A 110 7.38 -13.43 10.13
C GLU A 110 6.17 -14.21 9.61
N SER A 111 4.95 -13.80 10.00
CA SER A 111 3.71 -14.40 9.50
C SER A 111 3.59 -14.34 7.97
N LEU A 112 3.99 -13.21 7.35
CA LEU A 112 3.98 -13.05 5.88
C LEU A 112 5.05 -13.88 5.16
N ARG A 113 6.17 -14.17 5.81
CA ARG A 113 7.20 -15.08 5.26
C ARG A 113 6.76 -16.53 5.31
N GLU A 114 6.05 -16.92 6.37
CA GLU A 114 5.59 -18.29 6.57
C GLU A 114 4.35 -18.63 5.72
N HIS A 115 3.56 -17.61 5.37
CA HIS A 115 2.35 -17.77 4.55
C HIS A 115 2.36 -16.82 3.35
N PRO A 116 3.20 -17.05 2.33
CA PRO A 116 3.12 -16.31 1.08
C PRO A 116 1.81 -16.67 0.39
N GLY A 117 0.78 -15.85 0.58
CA GLY A 117 -0.48 -16.01 -0.13
C GLY A 117 -0.25 -15.98 -1.65
N THR A 118 -1.03 -16.78 -2.38
CA THR A 118 -1.08 -16.74 -3.84
C THR A 118 -1.34 -15.30 -4.32
N PRO A 119 -0.71 -14.84 -5.43
CA PRO A 119 -0.94 -13.49 -5.94
C PRO A 119 -2.45 -13.23 -6.14
N GLY A 120 -3.00 -12.23 -5.44
CA GLY A 120 -4.37 -11.75 -5.64
C GLY A 120 -5.44 -12.26 -4.68
N GLU A 121 -5.13 -13.12 -3.71
CA GLU A 121 -6.09 -13.55 -2.69
C GLU A 121 -5.61 -13.09 -1.29
N TRP A 122 -5.86 -11.81 -0.98
CA TRP A 122 -5.58 -11.27 0.36
C TRP A 122 -6.76 -11.57 1.30
N ARG A 123 -6.45 -12.03 2.51
CA ARG A 123 -7.35 -11.98 3.69
C ARG A 123 -6.71 -11.08 4.75
N PRO A 124 -7.46 -10.14 5.36
CA PRO A 124 -6.93 -9.30 6.42
C PRO A 124 -6.51 -10.12 7.65
N TYR A 125 -5.32 -9.82 8.18
CA TYR A 125 -4.82 -10.31 9.47
C TYR A 125 -5.04 -9.22 10.56
N PRO A 126 -5.40 -9.58 11.81
CA PRO A 126 -5.51 -10.92 12.38
C PRO A 126 -6.74 -11.70 11.88
N PRO A 127 -6.67 -13.04 11.81
CA PRO A 127 -7.75 -13.88 11.33
C PRO A 127 -8.78 -13.96 12.46
N GLY A 128 -9.77 -13.07 12.46
CA GLY A 128 -10.78 -13.10 13.54
C GLY A 128 -11.75 -11.92 13.71
N HIS A 129 -11.66 -10.82 12.96
CA HIS A 129 -12.56 -9.67 13.17
C HIS A 129 -13.70 -9.50 12.14
N GLU A 130 -14.22 -10.59 11.58
CA GLU A 130 -15.48 -10.59 10.80
C GLU A 130 -16.75 -10.70 11.67
N LYS A 131 -16.69 -10.29 12.93
CA LYS A 131 -17.87 -10.12 13.77
C LYS A 131 -17.90 -8.71 14.33
N SER A 132 -18.70 -7.83 13.73
CA SER A 132 -19.62 -6.89 14.42
C SER A 132 -20.11 -5.73 13.53
N GLN A 133 -20.70 -5.96 12.34
CA GLN A 133 -21.53 -4.91 11.69
C GLN A 133 -22.79 -5.42 10.95
N ARG A 134 -23.28 -6.63 11.26
CA ARG A 134 -24.65 -7.06 10.89
C ARG A 134 -25.47 -7.42 12.13
N ARG A 135 -25.78 -6.42 12.96
CA ARG A 135 -26.95 -6.41 13.85
C ARG A 135 -27.34 -4.98 14.13
N LEU A 136 -28.15 -4.41 13.23
CA LEU A 136 -29.05 -3.29 13.51
C LEU A 136 -29.86 -3.04 12.23
N GLN A 137 -30.93 -3.81 12.08
CA GLN A 137 -32.21 -3.39 11.50
C GLN A 137 -33.11 -4.62 11.30
N ASP A 138 -33.83 -4.99 12.36
CA ASP A 138 -35.19 -5.50 12.23
C ASP A 138 -35.95 -5.02 13.47
N PRO A 139 -36.99 -4.18 13.34
CA PRO A 139 -37.84 -3.79 14.45
C PRO A 139 -38.88 -4.88 14.72
N PRO A 140 -39.16 -5.26 15.97
CA PRO A 140 -40.28 -6.17 16.24
C PRO A 140 -41.61 -5.43 16.03
N SER A 141 -42.48 -6.05 15.22
CA SER A 141 -43.94 -5.82 15.23
C SER A 141 -44.59 -6.58 16.38
#